data_AF-A0A1A9I4K7-F1
#
_entry.id   AF-A0A1A9I4K7-F1
#
_cell.length_a   1.000
_cell.length_b   1.000
_cell.length_c   1.000
_cell.angle_alpha   90.00
_cell.angle_beta   90.00
_cell.angle_gamma   90.00
#
_symmetry.space_group_name_H-M   'P 1'
#
loop_
_entity.id
_entity.type
_entity.pdbx_description
1 polymer ?
#
loop_
_entity_poly.entity_id
_entity_poly.type
_entity_poly.pdbx_seq_one_letter_code
_entity_poly.pdbx_strand_id
1 'polypeptide(L)' 'MANFQLLGALGTNEIIIIMVIVLLLFGGRKIPELMRGLGKGVREFNDAKDNVKREIEESANNMTAEPKRPATSSNPE' A
#
# COMPACT_ATOMS: atom_id res chain seq x y z
N MET A 1 14.87 -26.42 31.67
CA MET A 1 13.73 -25.55 31.99
C MET A 1 14.07 -24.13 31.54
N ALA A 2 14.02 -23.84 30.24
CA ALA A 2 14.38 -22.54 29.71
C ALA A 2 13.20 -21.99 28.91
N ASN A 3 12.47 -21.06 29.52
CA ASN A 3 11.97 -19.80 28.97
C ASN A 3 11.61 -19.73 27.48
N PHE A 4 10.85 -20.71 26.96
CA PHE A 4 10.02 -20.50 25.76
C PHE A 4 8.86 -19.50 26.03
N GLN A 5 8.62 -19.19 27.32
CA GLN A 5 7.65 -18.21 27.78
C GLN A 5 8.04 -16.74 27.53
N LEU A 6 9.29 -16.41 27.17
CA LEU A 6 9.66 -15.00 27.06
C LEU A 6 9.24 -14.34 25.73
N LEU A 7 9.17 -15.12 24.64
CA LEU A 7 8.73 -14.64 23.32
C LEU A 7 7.34 -15.20 22.92
N GLY A 8 6.95 -16.35 23.48
CA GLY A 8 5.63 -16.97 23.30
C GLY A 8 4.71 -16.89 24.52
N ALA A 9 5.16 -16.32 25.65
CA ALA A 9 4.32 -16.04 26.81
C ALA A 9 4.40 -14.59 27.30
N LEU A 10 4.43 -13.66 26.34
CA LEU A 10 3.45 -12.57 26.49
C LEU A 10 2.09 -13.21 26.20
N GLY A 11 1.52 -13.84 27.22
CA GLY A 11 0.19 -14.38 27.12
C GLY A 11 -0.77 -13.27 26.74
N THR A 12 -1.97 -13.66 26.30
CA THR A 12 -3.05 -12.71 25.99
C THR A 12 -3.26 -11.69 27.11
N ASN A 13 -3.01 -12.10 28.36
CA ASN A 13 -3.13 -11.23 29.54
C ASN A 13 -2.09 -10.11 29.59
N GLU A 14 -0.80 -10.40 29.36
CA GLU A 14 0.26 -9.38 29.34
C GLU A 14 0.03 -8.37 28.21
N ILE A 15 -0.39 -8.85 27.03
CA ILE A 15 -0.75 -7.97 25.90
C ILE A 15 -1.92 -7.07 26.25
N ILE A 16 -2.97 -7.59 26.90
CA ILE A 16 -4.11 -6.79 27.36
C ILE A 16 -3.65 -5.72 28.36
N ILE A 17 -2.80 -6.05 29.33
CA ILE A 17 -2.29 -5.10 30.32
C ILE A 17 -1.50 -3.97 29.63
N ILE A 18 -0.60 -4.30 28.71
CA ILE A 18 0.16 -3.30 27.95
C ILE A 18 -0.81 -2.43 27.14
N MET A 19 -1.81 -3.03 26.50
CA MET A 19 -2.80 -2.30 25.71
C MET A 19 -3.63 -1.34 26.59
N VAL A 20 -4.01 -1.75 27.80
CA VAL A 20 -4.68 -0.88 28.78
C VAL A 20 -3.78 0.29 29.20
N ILE A 21 -2.50 0.04 29.52
CA ILE A 21 -1.56 1.12 29.89
C ILE A 21 -1.42 2.12 28.74
N VAL A 22 -1.24 1.64 27.51
CA VAL A 22 -1.18 2.49 26.31
C VAL A 22 -2.47 3.30 26.13
N LEU A 23 -3.63 2.68 26.32
CA LEU A 23 -4.93 3.37 26.27
C LEU A 23 -5.11 4.40 27.38
N LEU A 24 -4.51 4.21 28.57
CA LEU A 24 -4.53 5.20 29.64
C LEU A 24 -3.61 6.39 29.34
N LEU A 25 -2.42 6.14 28.79
CA LEU A 25 -1.45 7.20 28.46
C LEU A 25 -1.88 8.04 27.26
N PHE A 26 -2.38 7.40 26.20
CA PHE A 26 -2.75 8.06 24.95
C PHE A 26 -4.26 8.35 24.85
N GLY A 27 -5.09 7.66 25.63
CA GLY A 27 -6.54 7.72 25.51
C GLY A 27 -7.08 6.83 24.39
N GLY A 28 -8.28 6.26 24.59
CA GLY A 28 -8.92 5.37 23.61
C GLY A 28 -9.30 6.00 22.27
N ARG A 29 -9.23 7.33 22.15
CA ARG A 29 -9.53 8.05 20.90
C ARG A 29 -8.31 8.29 20.00
N LYS A 30 -7.10 8.40 20.58
CA LYS A 30 -5.90 8.71 19.80
C LYS A 30 -5.47 7.56 18.89
N ILE A 31 -5.58 6.31 19.33
CA ILE A 31 -5.18 5.16 18.50
C ILE A 31 -6.05 5.03 17.23
N PRO A 32 -7.40 5.04 17.32
CA PRO A 32 -8.24 5.03 16.13
C PRO A 32 -8.02 6.24 15.21
N GLU A 33 -7.78 7.42 15.78
CA GLU A 33 -7.50 8.64 15.02
C GLU A 33 -6.19 8.55 14.22
N LEU A 34 -5.11 8.08 14.88
CA LEU A 34 -3.82 7.81 14.23
C LEU A 34 -3.93 6.74 13.16
N MET A 35 -4.64 5.64 13.43
CA MET A 35 -4.87 4.57 12.45
C MET A 35 -5.63 5.09 11.21
N ARG A 36 -6.64 5.94 11.41
CA ARG A 36 -7.39 6.56 10.30
C ARG A 36 -6.50 7.51 9.50
N GLY A 37 -5.64 8.30 10.16
CA GLY A 37 -4.68 9.17 9.49
C GLY A 37 -3.65 8.39 8.67
N LEU A 38 -3.00 7.40 9.29
CA LEU A 38 -2.06 6.48 8.62
C LEU A 38 -2.72 5.72 7.46
N GLY A 39 -3.93 5.19 7.66
CA GLY A 39 -4.65 4.46 6.62
C GLY A 39 -4.97 5.31 5.40
N LYS A 40 -5.37 6.58 5.60
CA LYS A 40 -5.56 7.53 4.50
C LYS A 40 -4.24 7.83 3.79
N GLY A 41 -3.19 8.16 4.53
CA GLY A 41 -1.88 8.45 3.95
C GLY A 41 -1.30 7.28 3.14
N VAL A 42 -1.43 6.04 3.65
CA VAL A 42 -1.01 4.83 2.92
C VAL A 42 -1.84 4.62 1.66
N ARG A 43 -3.14 4.89 1.70
CA ARG A 43 -4.01 4.79 0.52
C ARG A 43 -3.63 5.81 -0.56
N GLU A 44 -3.52 7.09 -0.20
CA GLU A 44 -3.09 8.15 -1.13
C GLU A 44 -1.70 7.84 -1.72
N PHE A 45 -0.78 7.32 -0.90
CA PHE A 45 0.55 6.93 -1.35
C PHE A 45 0.52 5.79 -2.38
N ASN A 46 -0.31 4.78 -2.15
CA ASN A 46 -0.46 3.69 -3.11
C ASN A 46 -1.14 4.15 -4.40
N ASP A 47 -2.20 4.97 -4.31
CA ASP A 47 -2.90 5.51 -5.48
C ASP A 47 -1.96 6.36 -6.36
N ALA A 48 -1.12 7.20 -5.74
CA ALA A 48 -0.11 7.98 -6.45
C ALA A 48 0.94 7.09 -7.13
N LYS A 49 1.44 6.06 -6.43
CA LYS A 49 2.40 5.10 -7.00
C LYS A 49 1.82 4.36 -8.21
N ASP A 50 0.56 3.94 -8.11
CA ASP A 50 -0.10 3.19 -9.19
C ASP A 50 -0.34 4.08 -10.41
N ASN A 51 -0.67 5.35 -10.21
CA ASN A 51 -0.78 6.32 -11.29
C ASN A 51 0.57 6.52 -12.01
N VAL A 52 1.63 6.83 -11.25
CA VAL A 52 2.98 7.01 -11.80
C VAL A 52 3.45 5.77 -12.57
N LYS A 53 3.17 4.56 -12.04
CA LYS A 53 3.49 3.30 -12.73
C LYS A 53 2.79 3.20 -14.09
N ARG A 54 1.50 3.57 -14.16
CA ARG A 54 0.73 3.56 -15.42
C ARG A 54 1.26 4.57 -16.42
N GLU A 55 1.59 5.79 -15.98
CA GLU A 55 2.16 6.83 -16.86
C GLU A 55 3.50 6.38 -17.47
N ILE A 56 4.34 5.71 -16.68
CA ILE A 56 5.61 5.14 -17.14
C ILE A 56 5.38 4.00 -18.15
N GLU A 57 4.44 3.09 -17.86
CA GLU A 57 4.07 1.98 -18.76
C GLU A 57 3.47 2.49 -20.08
N GLU A 58 2.58 3.48 -20.04
CA GLU A 58 2.02 4.11 -21.23
C GLU A 58 3.09 4.84 -22.04
N SER A 59 3.99 5.58 -21.39
CA SER A 59 5.11 6.27 -22.07
C SER A 59 6.06 5.28 -22.75
N ALA A 60 6.35 4.15 -22.11
CA ALA A 60 7.19 3.09 -22.68
C ALA A 60 6.50 2.39 -23.87
N ASN A 61 5.19 2.16 -23.79
CA ASN A 61 4.44 1.49 -24.85
C ASN A 61 4.26 2.39 -26.09
N ASN A 62 4.08 3.70 -25.88
CA ASN A 62 3.96 4.69 -26.95
C ASN A 62 5.29 4.97 -27.70
N MET A 63 6.44 4.60 -27.15
CA MET A 63 7.74 4.65 -27.85
C MET A 63 8.00 3.45 -28.78
N THR A 64 7.20 2.37 -28.69
CA THR A 64 7.41 1.15 -29.49
C THR A 64 6.35 0.96 -30.60
N ALA A 65 5.37 1.85 -30.71
CA ALA A 65 4.42 1.84 -31.82
C ALA A 65 5.02 2.54 -33.04
N GLU A 66 5.59 1.74 -33.95
CA GLU A 66 5.88 2.14 -35.32
C GLU A 66 4.68 2.88 -35.96
N PRO A 67 4.93 3.86 -36.86
CA PRO A 67 3.88 4.58 -37.56
C PRO A 67 3.15 3.58 -38.47
N LYS A 68 1.91 3.21 -38.09
CA LYS A 68 1.02 2.40 -38.91
C LYS A 68 0.71 3.19 -40.19
N ARG A 69 1.52 2.99 -41.23
CA ARG A 69 1.37 3.61 -42.56
C ARG A 69 -0.07 3.37 -43.05
N PRO A 70 -0.77 4.41 -43.54
CA PRO A 70 -2.04 4.20 -44.22
C PRO A 70 -1.73 3.38 -45.47
N ALA A 71 -2.39 2.22 -45.59
CA ALA A 71 -2.36 1.42 -46.80
C ALA A 71 -2.97 2.25 -47.94
N THR A 72 -2.12 2.99 -48.64
CA THR A 72 -2.43 3.59 -49.93
C THR A 72 -2.65 2.46 -50.91
N SER A 73 -3.77 2.60 -51.61
CA SER A 73 -4.26 1.79 -52.71
C SER A 73 -3.16 1.17 -53.57
N SER A 74 -3.22 -0.15 -53.71
CA SER A 74 -2.78 -0.81 -54.94
C SER A 74 -3.89 -1.74 -55.38
N ASN A 75 -4.83 -1.18 -56.15
CA ASN A 75 -5.68 -1.93 -57.06
C ASN A 75 -4.86 -2.21 -58.32
N PRO A 76 -4.58 -3.47 -58.69
CA PRO A 76 -4.18 -3.80 -60.04
C PRO A 76 -5.43 -4.24 -60.83
N GLU A 77 -5.72 -3.52 -61.92
CA GLU A 77 -6.46 -4.09 -63.07
C GLU A 77 -5.62 -5.18 -63.75
#